data_AF-A0A7X3QGG4-F1
#
_entry.id   AF-A0A7X3QGG4-F1
#
_cell.length_a   1.000
_cell.length_b   1.000
_cell.length_c   1.000
_cell.angle_alpha   90.00
_cell.angle_beta   90.00
_cell.angle_gamma   90.00
#
_symmetry.space_group_name_H-M   'P 1'
#
loop_
_entity.id
_entity.type
_entity.pdbx_description
1 polymer ?
#
loop_
_entity_poly.entity_id
_entity_poly.type
_entity_poly.pdbx_seq_one_letter_code
_entity_poly.pdbx_strand_id
1 'polypeptide(L)' 'MVRELVEDAVVTPGVTAGFTDSRVFRNQGVVAYGFSGGLTSPSLARTVHGHNERMTLDSFRLSCQMIYEVTRRMCSSE' A
#
# COMPACT_ATOMS: atom_id res chain seq x y z
N MET A 1 -6.38 -2.90 -11.95
CA MET A 1 -6.91 -2.80 -10.58
C MET A 1 -6.94 -1.36 -10.06
N VAL A 2 -5.79 -0.69 -9.82
CA VAL A 2 -5.81 0.64 -9.15
C VAL A 2 -6.69 1.66 -9.88
N ARG A 3 -6.58 1.76 -11.21
CA ARG A 3 -7.43 2.61 -12.06
C ARG A 3 -8.91 2.19 -12.12
N GLU A 4 -9.23 0.94 -11.78
CA GLU A 4 -10.61 0.45 -11.70
C GLU A 4 -11.28 0.91 -10.40
N LEU A 5 -10.48 1.17 -9.35
CA LEU A 5 -10.96 1.58 -8.03
C LEU A 5 -10.88 3.10 -7.82
N VAL A 6 -9.96 3.78 -8.50
CA VAL A 6 -9.77 5.23 -8.44
C VAL A 6 -9.50 5.74 -9.85
N GLU A 7 -10.44 6.52 -10.38
CA GLU A 7 -10.31 7.14 -11.70
C GLU A 7 -9.04 8.01 -11.78
N ASP A 8 -8.37 7.98 -12.93
CA ASP A 8 -7.13 8.72 -13.20
C ASP A 8 -5.92 8.42 -12.29
N ALA A 9 -6.02 7.44 -11.40
CA ALA A 9 -4.92 7.10 -10.51
C ALA A 9 -3.63 6.73 -11.26
N VAL A 10 -2.52 7.30 -10.81
CA VAL A 10 -1.18 7.01 -11.32
C VAL A 10 -0.44 6.10 -10.34
N VAL A 11 0.19 5.05 -10.87
CA VAL A 11 1.08 4.18 -10.09
C VAL A 11 2.52 4.61 -10.38
N THR A 12 3.23 5.03 -9.33
CA THR A 12 4.63 5.48 -9.42
C THR A 12 5.50 4.68 -8.47
N PRO A 13 6.75 4.33 -8.84
CA PRO A 13 7.69 3.74 -7.90
C PRO A 13 8.05 4.74 -6.80
N GLY A 14 8.26 4.23 -5.59
CA GLY A 14 8.70 5.02 -4.44
C GLY A 14 9.58 4.19 -3.52
N VAL A 15 10.46 4.86 -2.78
CA VAL A 15 11.30 4.24 -1.74
C VAL A 15 10.78 4.72 -0.39
N THR A 16 10.41 3.77 0.46
CA THR A 16 10.10 4.09 1.86
C THR A 16 11.38 4.31 2.65
N ALA A 17 11.38 5.31 3.54
CA ALA A 17 12.49 5.56 4.45
C ALA A 17 12.55 4.54 5.61
N GLY A 18 11.43 3.89 5.91
CA GLY A 18 11.31 2.92 7.00
C GLY A 18 11.77 1.51 6.62
N PHE A 19 12.15 0.72 7.63
CA PHE A 19 12.38 -0.71 7.43
C PHE A 19 11.05 -1.44 7.18
N THR A 20 11.07 -2.42 6.28
CA THR A 20 9.98 -3.38 6.09
C THR A 20 10.54 -4.78 5.91
N ASP A 21 9.71 -5.79 6.18
CA ASP A 21 10.08 -7.20 5.97
C ASP A 21 10.43 -7.52 4.52
N SER A 22 9.99 -6.69 3.56
CA SER A 22 10.39 -6.79 2.16
C SER A 22 11.91 -6.74 1.99
N ARG A 23 12.66 -6.05 2.86
CA ARG A 23 14.13 -6.09 2.83
C ARG A 23 14.66 -7.50 3.13
N VAL A 24 14.08 -8.19 4.10
CA VAL A 24 14.46 -9.56 4.46
C VAL A 24 14.11 -10.51 3.32
N PHE A 25 12.91 -10.41 2.75
CA PHE A 25 12.49 -11.24 1.62
C PHE A 25 13.36 -11.04 0.38
N ARG A 26 13.67 -9.79 0.03
CA ARG A 26 14.57 -9.50 -1.11
C ARG A 26 15.97 -10.07 -0.90
N ASN A 27 16.50 -10.06 0.33
CA ASN A 27 17.79 -10.68 0.64
C ASN A 27 17.79 -12.21 0.49
N GLN A 28 16.62 -12.85 0.46
CA GLN A 28 16.45 -14.28 0.22
C GLN A 28 16.08 -14.59 -1.25
N GLY A 29 16.20 -13.61 -2.16
CA GLY A 29 15.89 -13.78 -3.57
C GLY A 29 14.40 -13.68 -3.92
N VAL A 30 13.53 -13.33 -2.98
CA VAL A 30 12.09 -13.15 -3.23
C VAL A 30 11.83 -11.75 -3.79
N VAL A 31 11.11 -11.67 -4.90
CA VAL A 31 10.62 -10.40 -5.44
C VAL A 31 9.55 -9.84 -4.50
N ALA A 32 9.84 -8.72 -3.83
CA ALA A 32 8.94 -8.12 -2.85
C ALA A 32 8.84 -6.59 -3.00
N TYR A 33 7.60 -6.10 -3.08
CA TYR A 33 7.25 -4.68 -3.16
C TYR A 33 6.33 -4.30 -2.00
N GLY A 34 6.47 -3.06 -1.51
CA GLY A 34 5.51 -2.46 -0.58
C GLY A 34 4.36 -1.84 -1.37
N PHE A 35 3.13 -2.07 -0.89
CA PHE A 35 1.94 -1.48 -1.47
C PHE A 35 1.06 -0.92 -0.36
N SER A 36 0.65 0.35 -0.49
CA SER A 36 -0.31 1.00 0.42
C SER A 36 -1.38 1.68 -0.42
N GLY A 37 -2.63 1.24 -0.26
CA GLY A 37 -3.78 1.74 -1.01
C GLY A 37 -4.48 2.95 -0.38
N GLY A 38 -3.87 3.57 0.64
CA GLY A 38 -4.50 4.60 1.43
C GLY A 38 -4.54 5.96 0.75
N LEU A 39 -5.70 6.62 0.81
CA LEU A 39 -5.79 8.07 0.61
C LEU A 39 -5.18 8.75 1.83
N THR A 40 -3.95 9.25 1.69
CA THR A 40 -3.21 9.88 2.79
C THR A 40 -2.92 11.32 2.43
N SER A 41 -3.54 12.25 3.16
CA SER A 41 -3.17 13.67 3.06
C SER A 41 -1.78 13.90 3.66
N PRO A 42 -1.07 14.97 3.28
CA PRO A 42 0.21 15.31 3.89
C PRO A 42 0.15 15.49 5.41
N SER A 43 -1.00 15.94 5.96
CA SER A 43 -1.19 16.09 7.40
C SER A 43 -1.31 14.76 8.13
N LEU A 44 -1.97 13.76 7.54
CA LEU A 44 -2.04 12.39 8.08
C LEU A 44 -0.71 11.66 7.88
N ALA A 45 0.00 11.88 6.77
CA ALA A 45 1.32 11.28 6.56
C ALA A 45 2.32 11.65 7.67
N ARG A 46 2.23 12.87 8.21
CA ARG A 46 3.07 13.34 9.33
C ARG A 46 2.76 12.68 10.67
N THR A 47 1.63 11.99 10.80
CA THR A 47 1.29 11.27 12.03
C THR A 47 1.76 9.83 12.04
N VAL A 48 2.31 9.32 10.93
CA VAL A 48 2.91 7.98 10.88
C VAL A 48 4.03 7.89 11.89
N HIS A 49 3.94 6.93 12.82
CA HIS A 49 4.81 6.78 13.99
C HIS A 49 4.85 8.00 14.92
N GLY A 50 3.83 8.86 14.87
CA GLY A 50 3.70 10.08 15.67
C GLY A 50 2.50 10.04 16.62
N HIS A 51 2.25 11.18 17.28
CA HIS A 51 1.07 11.31 18.13
C HIS A 51 -0.22 11.26 17.31
N ASN A 52 -1.19 10.48 17.79
CA ASN A 52 -2.51 10.32 17.18
C ASN A 52 -2.42 9.87 15.70
N GLU A 53 -1.56 8.89 15.44
CA GLU A 53 -1.53 8.14 14.19
C GLU A 53 -2.94 7.59 13.88
N ARG A 54 -3.45 7.89 12.68
CA ARG A 54 -4.82 7.55 12.28
C ARG A 54 -4.98 7.61 10.78
N MET A 55 -6.08 7.03 10.30
CA MET A 55 -6.52 7.13 8.92
C MET A 55 -8.04 7.37 8.86
N THR A 56 -8.55 7.79 7.71
CA THR A 56 -10.00 7.92 7.51
C THR A 56 -10.63 6.55 7.26
N LEU A 57 -11.92 6.41 7.58
CA LEU A 57 -12.66 5.17 7.32
C LEU A 57 -12.71 4.85 5.82
N ASP A 58 -12.76 5.85 4.95
CA ASP A 58 -12.79 5.64 3.50
C ASP A 58 -11.45 5.12 2.99
N SER A 59 -10.34 5.68 3.48
CA SER A 59 -8.99 5.19 3.20
C SER A 59 -8.81 3.75 3.68
N PHE A 60 -9.39 3.40 4.84
CA PHE A 60 -9.35 2.04 5.38
C PHE A 60 -10.11 1.05 4.48
N ARG A 61 -11.36 1.36 4.14
CA ARG A 61 -12.19 0.51 3.27
C ARG A 61 -11.55 0.29 1.89
N LEU A 62 -11.05 1.36 1.29
CA LEU A 62 -10.36 1.28 0.00
C LEU A 62 -9.09 0.41 0.09
N SER A 63 -8.30 0.58 1.16
CA SER A 63 -7.09 -0.23 1.38
C SER A 63 -7.42 -1.72 1.52
N CYS A 64 -8.48 -2.08 2.26
CA CYS A 64 -8.94 -3.47 2.36
C CYS A 64 -9.30 -4.05 0.99
N GLN A 65 -10.07 -3.30 0.20
CA GLN A 65 -10.47 -3.74 -1.15
C GLN A 65 -9.25 -3.91 -2.08
N MET A 66 -8.31 -2.96 -2.05
CA MET A 66 -7.10 -3.04 -2.87
C MET A 66 -6.22 -4.23 -2.48
N ILE A 67 -5.97 -4.45 -1.19
CA ILE A 67 -5.15 -5.59 -0.72
C ILE A 67 -5.79 -6.93 -1.09
N TYR A 68 -7.11 -7.03 -0.93
CA TYR A 68 -7.86 -8.21 -1.35
C TYR A 68 -7.70 -8.46 -2.85
N GLU A 69 -7.95 -7.46 -3.69
CA GLU A 69 -7.90 -7.62 -5.15
C GLU A 69 -6.48 -7.91 -5.67
N VAL A 70 -5.45 -7.25 -5.12
CA VAL A 70 -4.05 -7.58 -5.47
C VAL A 70 -3.74 -9.02 -5.10
N THR A 71 -4.03 -9.43 -3.87
CA THR A 71 -3.73 -10.78 -3.39
C THR A 71 -4.50 -11.83 -4.20
N ARG A 72 -5.80 -11.62 -4.37
CA ARG A 72 -6.67 -12.52 -5.13
C ARG A 72 -6.14 -12.71 -6.55
N ARG A 73 -5.81 -11.63 -7.27
CA ARG A 73 -5.30 -11.71 -8.64
C ARG A 73 -3.94 -12.39 -8.71
N MET A 74 -3.03 -12.13 -7.76
CA MET A 74 -1.70 -12.77 -7.70
C MET A 74 -1.78 -14.26 -7.39
N CYS A 75 -2.80 -14.69 -6.63
CA CYS A 75 -2.99 -16.10 -6.28
C CYS A 75 -3.94 -16.85 -7.25
N SER A 76 -4.73 -16.14 -8.05
CA SER A 76 -5.66 -16.71 -9.02
C SER A 76 -5.16 -16.65 -10.46
N SER A 77 -4.02 -16.01 -10.71
CA SER A 77 -3.35 -16.03 -12.01
C SER A 77 -2.58 -17.34 -12.17
N GLU A 78 -2.92 -18.11 -13.21
CA GLU A 78 -1.94 -18.98 -13.88
C GLU A 78 -0.85 -18.14 -14.55
#